data_AF-A0A2H3SQ58-F1
#
_entry.id   AF-A0A2H3SQ58-F1
#
_cell.length_a   1.000
_cell.length_b   1.000
_cell.length_c   1.000
_cell.angle_alpha   90.00
_cell.angle_beta   90.00
_cell.angle_gamma   90.00
#
_symmetry.space_group_name_H-M   'P 1'
#
loop_
_entity.id
_entity.type
_entity.pdbx_description
1 polymer ?
#
loop_
_entity_poly.entity_id
_entity_poly.type
_entity_poly.pdbx_seq_one_letter_code
_entity_poly.pdbx_strand_id
1 'polypeptide(L)'
;MSIKDHNLAMLNAREDWTNWINSIEDLAVRNDVWNYCDPEGIENLVFTATKPSDSASKDTIQKYHSLQAIYESEKKKYNKVSDRIDLTVCQEFKQYYLGIHDVRGKLIALADSIQPTAKDQKQNVRTEFESLKKGPGSTSLDKWLSRWPALVSNAKRYKIENLSESQICDAFIEASREVNPPFYNYMKSKEA
;
A
#
# COMPACT_ATOMS: atom_id res chain seq x y z
N MET A 1 12.13 -4.85 21.28
CA MET A 1 11.63 -4.27 20.01
C MET A 1 12.83 -4.01 19.13
N SER A 2 12.87 -4.60 17.93
CA SER A 2 14.01 -4.51 17.01
C SER A 2 13.80 -3.32 16.06
N ILE A 3 14.90 -2.69 15.65
CA ILE A 3 15.02 -1.42 14.90
C ILE A 3 14.30 -1.41 13.52
N LYS A 4 13.60 -2.48 13.12
CA LYS A 4 12.94 -2.62 11.80
C LYS A 4 11.50 -2.09 11.73
N ASP A 5 10.90 -1.68 12.84
CA ASP A 5 9.47 -1.34 12.91
C ASP A 5 9.14 0.15 12.66
N HIS A 6 10.12 1.00 12.29
CA HIS A 6 9.93 2.46 12.34
C HIS A 6 9.39 3.13 11.07
N ASN A 7 9.03 2.39 10.01
CA ASN A 7 8.28 2.94 8.88
C ASN A 7 7.46 1.84 8.20
N LEU A 8 6.47 1.29 8.91
CA LEU A 8 5.48 0.42 8.26
C LEU A 8 4.60 1.28 7.36
N ALA A 9 4.41 0.86 6.10
CA ALA A 9 3.38 1.44 5.26
C ALA A 9 2.03 1.14 5.92
N MET A 10 1.29 2.19 6.27
CA MET A 10 -0.02 2.10 6.90
C MET A 10 -1.10 2.30 5.84
N LEU A 11 -2.23 1.62 5.99
CA LEU A 11 -3.41 1.79 5.15
C LEU A 11 -4.48 2.54 5.94
N ASN A 12 -4.33 3.87 5.98
CA ASN A 12 -5.26 4.76 6.69
C ASN A 12 -6.26 5.41 5.74
N ALA A 13 -5.87 5.56 4.47
CA ALA A 13 -6.70 6.11 3.43
C ALA A 13 -6.49 5.35 2.10
N ARG A 14 -7.36 5.60 1.12
CA ARG A 14 -7.29 4.92 -0.19
C ARG A 14 -5.99 5.23 -0.93
N GLU A 15 -5.44 6.41 -0.72
CA GLU A 15 -4.19 6.89 -1.31
C GLU A 15 -2.98 6.05 -0.88
N ASP A 16 -3.04 5.48 0.33
CA ASP A 16 -1.97 4.63 0.87
C ASP A 16 -1.91 3.26 0.19
N TRP A 17 -2.98 2.85 -0.50
CA TRP A 17 -3.16 1.52 -1.09
C TRP A 17 -1.92 1.01 -1.81
N THR A 18 -1.37 1.81 -2.72
CA THR A 18 -0.26 1.38 -3.58
C THR A 18 1.00 1.07 -2.78
N ASN A 19 1.37 1.95 -1.85
CA ASN A 19 2.57 1.73 -1.04
C ASN A 19 2.35 0.58 -0.04
N TRP A 20 1.14 0.48 0.50
CA TRP A 20 0.78 -0.56 1.45
C TRP A 20 0.79 -1.95 0.81
N ILE A 21 0.08 -2.15 -0.31
CA ILE A 21 -0.03 -3.47 -0.96
C ILE A 21 1.34 -3.98 -1.42
N ASN A 22 2.18 -3.09 -1.99
CA ASN A 22 3.55 -3.45 -2.38
C ASN A 22 4.38 -3.91 -1.16
N SER A 23 4.21 -3.28 0.01
CA SER A 23 4.88 -3.70 1.25
C SER A 23 4.43 -5.08 1.73
N ILE A 24 3.14 -5.42 1.54
CA ILE A 24 2.60 -6.75 1.86
C ILE A 24 3.15 -7.80 0.88
N GLU A 25 3.14 -7.50 -0.42
CA GLU A 25 3.72 -8.36 -1.46
C GLU A 25 5.20 -8.62 -1.19
N ASP A 26 6.01 -7.58 -0.96
CA ASP A 26 7.43 -7.70 -0.61
C ASP A 26 7.66 -8.57 0.62
N LEU A 27 6.78 -8.50 1.63
CA LEU A 27 6.88 -9.35 2.81
C LEU A 27 6.59 -10.81 2.45
N ALA A 28 5.54 -11.08 1.68
CA ALA A 28 5.13 -12.42 1.29
C ALA A 28 6.15 -13.08 0.35
N VAL A 29 6.67 -12.35 -0.63
CA VAL A 29 7.73 -12.80 -1.55
C VAL A 29 9.01 -13.13 -0.79
N ARG A 30 9.46 -12.28 0.14
CA ARG A 30 10.64 -12.56 0.99
C ARG A 30 10.46 -13.78 1.90
N ASN A 31 9.23 -14.15 2.20
CA ASN A 31 8.91 -15.33 3.00
C ASN A 31 8.54 -16.55 2.15
N ASP A 32 8.56 -16.44 0.82
CA ASP A 32 8.22 -17.53 -0.11
C ASP A 32 6.81 -18.09 0.12
N VAL A 33 5.84 -17.19 0.35
CA VAL A 33 4.43 -17.54 0.59
C VAL A 33 3.45 -16.76 -0.29
N TRP A 34 3.94 -15.98 -1.26
CA TRP A 34 3.10 -15.13 -2.10
C TRP A 34 2.01 -15.91 -2.84
N ASN A 35 2.30 -17.12 -3.31
CA ASN A 35 1.33 -17.96 -4.03
C ASN A 35 0.04 -18.20 -3.23
N TYR A 36 0.11 -18.20 -1.89
CA TYR A 36 -1.04 -18.38 -0.99
C TYR A 36 -1.71 -17.06 -0.59
N CYS A 37 -1.09 -15.93 -0.89
CA CYS A 37 -1.56 -14.59 -0.53
C CYS A 37 -2.14 -13.85 -1.73
N ASP A 38 -1.67 -14.17 -2.94
CA ASP A 38 -2.03 -13.49 -4.18
C ASP A 38 -3.56 -13.43 -4.37
N PRO A 39 -4.16 -12.22 -4.40
CA PRO A 39 -5.59 -12.03 -4.65
C PRO A 39 -6.05 -12.63 -5.98
N GLU A 40 -5.19 -12.60 -7.02
CA GLU A 40 -5.48 -13.14 -8.36
C GLU A 40 -5.15 -14.63 -8.46
N GLY A 41 -4.40 -15.16 -7.51
CA GLY A 41 -4.04 -16.57 -7.41
C GLY A 41 -5.21 -17.47 -7.02
N ILE A 42 -4.98 -18.78 -7.06
CA ILE A 42 -5.98 -19.81 -6.70
C ILE A 42 -5.52 -20.74 -5.57
N GLU A 43 -4.25 -20.66 -5.16
CA GLU A 43 -3.67 -21.55 -4.17
C GLU A 43 -4.01 -21.11 -2.74
N ASN A 44 -4.22 -22.08 -1.86
CA ASN A 44 -4.41 -21.86 -0.44
C ASN A 44 -3.43 -22.72 0.35
N LEU A 45 -2.90 -22.17 1.43
CA LEU A 45 -2.03 -22.94 2.32
C LEU A 45 -2.87 -23.93 3.13
N VAL A 46 -2.89 -25.19 2.68
CA VAL A 46 -3.68 -26.27 3.29
C VAL A 46 -2.77 -27.48 3.55
N PHE A 47 -2.90 -28.06 4.74
CA PHE A 47 -2.25 -29.33 5.04
C PHE A 47 -3.07 -30.49 4.45
N THR A 48 -2.53 -31.18 3.46
CA THR A 48 -3.24 -32.22 2.70
C THR A 48 -2.86 -33.65 3.09
N ALA A 49 -1.82 -33.84 3.90
CA ALA A 49 -1.37 -35.17 4.29
C ALA A 49 -2.33 -35.81 5.31
N THR A 50 -2.75 -37.04 5.05
CA THR A 50 -3.60 -37.80 5.96
C THR A 50 -2.80 -38.34 7.14
N LYS A 51 -3.35 -38.20 8.35
CA LYS A 51 -2.76 -38.81 9.54
C LYS A 51 -2.66 -40.33 9.34
N PRO A 52 -1.46 -40.92 9.44
CA PRO A 52 -1.29 -42.36 9.30
C PRO A 52 -1.94 -43.10 10.47
N SER A 53 -2.32 -44.37 10.24
CA SER A 53 -2.74 -45.28 11.30
C SER A 53 -1.58 -45.56 12.26
N ASP A 54 -1.88 -45.84 13.52
CA ASP A 54 -0.87 -46.18 14.53
C ASP A 54 -0.12 -47.48 14.22
N SER A 55 -0.66 -48.33 13.35
CA SER A 55 -0.02 -49.55 12.83
C SER A 55 0.80 -49.34 11.55
N ALA A 56 0.87 -48.10 11.04
CA ALA A 56 1.62 -47.79 9.83
C ALA A 56 3.12 -48.00 10.03
N SER A 57 3.84 -48.17 8.91
CA SER A 57 5.29 -48.32 8.96
C SER A 57 5.96 -47.09 9.56
N LYS A 58 7.13 -47.29 10.18
CA LYS A 58 7.96 -46.22 10.73
C LYS A 58 8.27 -45.14 9.67
N ASP A 59 8.51 -45.55 8.42
CA ASP A 59 8.78 -44.65 7.31
C ASP A 59 7.56 -43.80 6.94
N THR A 60 6.36 -44.38 6.98
CA THR A 60 5.10 -43.64 6.75
C THR A 60 4.88 -42.58 7.83
N ILE A 61 5.07 -42.94 9.09
CA ILE A 61 4.94 -42.03 10.23
C ILE A 61 5.98 -40.90 10.14
N GLN A 62 7.23 -41.24 9.83
CA GLN A 62 8.31 -40.27 9.67
C GLN A 62 8.02 -39.28 8.53
N LYS A 63 7.57 -39.77 7.36
CA LYS A 63 7.19 -38.92 6.22
C LYS A 63 6.07 -37.95 6.58
N TYR A 64 5.04 -38.41 7.31
CA TYR A 64 3.96 -37.56 7.79
C TYR A 64 4.49 -36.42 8.69
N HIS A 65 5.34 -36.73 9.66
CA HIS A 65 5.93 -35.70 10.54
C HIS A 65 6.82 -34.71 9.77
N SER A 66 7.58 -35.17 8.77
CA SER A 66 8.36 -34.28 7.90
C SER A 66 7.46 -33.32 7.12
N LEU A 67 6.38 -33.82 6.52
CA LEU A 67 5.40 -32.98 5.81
C LEU A 67 4.71 -31.98 6.76
N GLN A 68 4.36 -32.43 7.97
CA GLN A 68 3.76 -31.57 8.99
C GLN A 68 4.71 -30.43 9.40
N ALA A 69 6.00 -30.73 9.62
CA ALA A 69 6.99 -29.73 9.98
C ALA A 69 7.21 -28.68 8.86
N ILE A 70 7.20 -29.10 7.59
CA ILE A 70 7.26 -28.21 6.43
C ILE A 70 6.05 -27.27 6.44
N TYR A 71 4.84 -27.83 6.56
CA TYR A 71 3.61 -27.05 6.59
C TYR A 71 3.56 -26.08 7.78
N GLU A 72 3.97 -26.48 8.97
CA GLU A 72 4.00 -25.59 10.14
C GLU A 72 5.00 -24.44 9.95
N SER A 73 6.14 -24.70 9.31
CA SER A 73 7.12 -23.68 8.93
C SER A 73 6.53 -22.66 7.95
N GLU A 74 5.86 -23.12 6.90
CA GLU A 74 5.16 -22.26 5.93
C GLU A 74 4.02 -21.48 6.57
N LYS A 75 3.21 -22.14 7.40
CA LYS A 75 2.11 -21.51 8.15
C LYS A 75 2.61 -20.40 9.06
N LYS A 76 3.77 -20.57 9.71
CA LYS A 76 4.39 -19.51 10.51
C LYS A 76 4.79 -18.30 9.67
N LYS A 77 5.30 -18.52 8.45
CA LYS A 77 5.65 -17.45 7.52
C LYS A 77 4.42 -16.72 6.98
N TYR A 78 3.40 -17.48 6.60
CA TYR A 78 2.10 -16.98 6.17
C TYR A 78 1.41 -16.14 7.25
N ASN A 79 1.40 -16.61 8.50
CA ASN A 79 0.82 -15.87 9.62
C ASN A 79 1.49 -14.51 9.83
N LYS A 80 2.79 -14.36 9.56
CA LYS A 80 3.45 -13.04 9.63
C LYS A 80 2.86 -12.04 8.64
N VAL A 81 2.43 -12.51 7.46
CA VAL A 81 1.76 -11.66 6.46
C VAL A 81 0.37 -11.28 6.97
N SER A 82 -0.38 -12.23 7.52
CA SER A 82 -1.67 -11.93 8.15
C SER A 82 -1.54 -10.91 9.28
N ASP A 83 -0.59 -11.12 10.19
CA ASP A 83 -0.34 -10.20 11.31
C ASP A 83 0.07 -8.82 10.80
N ARG A 84 0.86 -8.75 9.71
CA ARG A 84 1.24 -7.47 9.10
C ARG A 84 0.01 -6.72 8.58
N ILE A 85 -0.92 -7.39 7.90
CA ILE A 85 -2.17 -6.78 7.44
C ILE A 85 -2.94 -6.24 8.66
N ASP A 86 -3.14 -7.07 9.67
CA ASP A 86 -3.92 -6.68 10.86
C ASP A 86 -3.29 -5.53 11.66
N LEU A 87 -1.97 -5.39 11.62
CA LEU A 87 -1.25 -4.28 12.28
C LEU A 87 -1.25 -2.98 11.48
N THR A 88 -1.33 -3.05 10.15
CA THR A 88 -1.11 -1.89 9.26
C THR A 88 -2.38 -1.32 8.65
N VAL A 89 -3.51 -2.02 8.76
CA VAL A 89 -4.82 -1.52 8.32
C VAL A 89 -5.50 -0.75 9.46
N CYS A 90 -6.03 0.44 9.17
CA CYS A 90 -6.79 1.23 10.15
C CYS A 90 -8.10 0.54 10.55
N GLN A 91 -8.63 0.89 11.73
CA GLN A 91 -9.79 0.21 12.31
C GLN A 91 -11.02 0.24 11.41
N GLU A 92 -11.22 1.34 10.68
CA GLU A 92 -12.32 1.55 9.75
C GLU A 92 -12.25 0.59 8.57
N PHE A 93 -11.06 0.23 8.08
CA PHE A 93 -10.93 -0.69 6.95
C PHE A 93 -10.95 -2.16 7.39
N LYS A 94 -10.68 -2.45 8.67
CA LYS A 94 -10.81 -3.81 9.22
C LYS A 94 -12.23 -4.37 9.12
N GLN A 95 -13.24 -3.51 9.09
CA GLN A 95 -14.63 -3.95 8.95
C GLN A 95 -14.90 -4.70 7.64
N TYR A 96 -14.13 -4.42 6.58
CA TYR A 96 -14.32 -5.05 5.27
C TYR A 96 -13.93 -6.52 5.24
N TYR A 97 -13.03 -6.96 6.13
CA TYR A 97 -12.60 -8.35 6.20
C TYR A 97 -12.96 -9.02 7.54
N LEU A 98 -13.92 -8.47 8.27
CA LEU A 98 -14.39 -9.06 9.52
C LEU A 98 -14.92 -10.49 9.28
N GLY A 99 -14.40 -11.46 10.04
CA GLY A 99 -14.73 -12.88 9.86
C GLY A 99 -13.95 -13.59 8.74
N ILE A 100 -13.10 -12.87 8.01
CA ILE A 100 -12.17 -13.45 7.04
C ILE A 100 -10.83 -13.71 7.72
N HIS A 101 -10.37 -14.96 7.65
CA HIS A 101 -9.21 -15.43 8.40
C HIS A 101 -7.99 -15.73 7.55
N ASP A 102 -8.17 -16.00 6.26
CA ASP A 102 -7.08 -16.18 5.31
C ASP A 102 -6.62 -14.84 4.71
N VAL A 103 -5.32 -14.74 4.45
CA VAL A 103 -4.65 -13.55 3.92
C VAL A 103 -5.24 -13.15 2.57
N ARG A 104 -5.42 -14.11 1.66
CA ARG A 104 -5.95 -13.86 0.32
C ARG A 104 -7.34 -13.23 0.38
N GLY A 105 -8.25 -13.80 1.15
CA GLY A 105 -9.59 -13.26 1.36
C GLY A 105 -9.58 -11.85 1.95
N LYS A 106 -8.69 -11.57 2.92
CA LYS A 106 -8.52 -10.21 3.47
C LYS A 106 -8.08 -9.23 2.38
N LEU A 107 -7.11 -9.62 1.56
CA LEU A 107 -6.59 -8.77 0.48
C LEU A 107 -7.62 -8.52 -0.62
N ILE A 108 -8.42 -9.52 -1.00
CA ILE A 108 -9.54 -9.37 -1.95
C ILE A 108 -10.58 -8.39 -1.38
N ALA A 109 -11.04 -8.61 -0.15
CA ALA A 109 -12.06 -7.77 0.46
C ALA A 109 -11.61 -6.31 0.60
N LEU A 110 -10.34 -6.09 0.93
CA LEU A 110 -9.73 -4.77 0.93
C LEU A 110 -9.65 -4.21 -0.50
N ALA A 111 -9.16 -4.97 -1.48
CA ALA A 111 -9.08 -4.51 -2.87
C ALA A 111 -10.43 -4.02 -3.39
N ASP A 112 -11.48 -4.83 -3.23
CA ASP A 112 -12.84 -4.50 -3.68
C ASP A 112 -13.39 -3.22 -3.02
N SER A 113 -12.97 -2.93 -1.79
CA SER A 113 -13.55 -1.84 -0.98
C SER A 113 -12.74 -0.53 -1.03
N ILE A 114 -11.42 -0.63 -1.12
CA ILE A 114 -10.50 0.50 -0.91
C ILE A 114 -9.46 0.69 -2.01
N GLN A 115 -9.27 -0.26 -2.94
CA GLN A 115 -8.36 -0.05 -4.07
C GLN A 115 -8.83 1.16 -4.88
N PRO A 116 -8.01 2.22 -5.02
CA PRO A 116 -8.38 3.36 -5.82
C PRO A 116 -8.63 2.94 -7.26
N THR A 117 -9.84 3.21 -7.77
CA THR A 117 -10.10 3.05 -9.20
C THR A 117 -9.28 4.07 -10.00
N ALA A 118 -9.12 3.85 -11.30
CA ALA A 118 -8.48 4.85 -12.17
C ALA A 118 -9.17 6.22 -12.09
N LYS A 119 -10.49 6.24 -11.85
CA LYS A 119 -11.25 7.49 -11.64
C LYS A 119 -10.89 8.16 -10.31
N ASP A 120 -10.81 7.39 -9.23
CA ASP A 120 -10.45 7.90 -7.90
C ASP A 120 -9.02 8.43 -7.89
N GLN A 121 -8.08 7.72 -8.51
CA GLN A 121 -6.69 8.19 -8.65
C GLN A 121 -6.64 9.55 -9.36
N LYS A 122 -7.39 9.70 -10.46
CA LYS A 122 -7.46 10.97 -11.19
C LYS A 122 -8.08 12.08 -10.34
N GLN A 123 -9.12 11.76 -9.59
CA GLN A 123 -9.77 12.73 -8.72
C GLN A 123 -8.87 13.15 -7.56
N ASN A 124 -8.12 12.22 -6.96
CA ASN A 124 -7.20 12.48 -5.86
C ASN A 124 -6.08 13.44 -6.26
N VAL A 125 -5.50 13.27 -7.45
CA VAL A 125 -4.52 14.22 -7.99
C VAL A 125 -5.13 15.62 -8.17
N ARG A 126 -6.39 15.72 -8.62
CA ARG A 126 -7.07 17.01 -8.76
C ARG A 126 -7.36 17.66 -7.40
N THR A 127 -7.84 16.88 -6.44
CA THR A 127 -8.08 17.36 -5.07
C THR A 127 -6.79 17.84 -4.42
N GLU A 128 -5.70 17.09 -4.60
CA GLU A 128 -4.36 17.47 -4.12
C GLU A 128 -3.89 18.77 -4.76
N PHE A 129 -4.03 18.92 -6.07
CA PHE A 129 -3.70 20.15 -6.79
C PHE A 129 -4.45 21.37 -6.24
N GLU A 130 -5.77 21.26 -6.06
CA GLU A 130 -6.57 22.34 -5.47
C GLU A 130 -6.24 22.61 -4.01
N SER A 131 -5.78 21.60 -3.25
CA SER A 131 -5.27 21.81 -1.90
C SER A 131 -3.95 22.58 -1.91
N LEU A 132 -3.00 22.21 -2.78
CA LEU A 132 -1.67 22.82 -2.82
C LEU A 132 -1.72 24.28 -3.26
N LYS A 133 -2.64 24.63 -4.17
CA LYS A 133 -2.90 26.02 -4.60
C LYS A 133 -3.28 26.97 -3.46
N LYS A 134 -3.84 26.46 -2.36
CA LYS A 134 -4.22 27.25 -1.19
C LYS A 134 -3.04 27.59 -0.27
N GLY A 135 -1.85 27.08 -0.56
CA GLY A 135 -0.65 27.24 0.26
C GLY A 135 -0.49 26.15 1.33
N PRO A 136 0.49 26.30 2.25
CA PRO A 136 0.85 25.26 3.22
C PRO A 136 -0.22 24.98 4.29
N GLY A 137 -1.12 25.93 4.56
CA GLY A 137 -2.17 25.80 5.58
C GLY A 137 -1.57 25.53 6.96
N SER A 138 -2.03 24.48 7.63
CA SER A 138 -1.48 24.00 8.92
C SER A 138 -0.26 23.07 8.79
N THR A 139 0.18 22.78 7.56
CA THR A 139 1.32 21.89 7.29
C THR A 139 2.63 22.68 7.30
N SER A 140 3.75 22.04 7.65
CA SER A 140 5.06 22.69 7.54
C SER A 140 5.39 23.03 6.08
N LEU A 141 6.14 24.12 5.89
CA LEU A 141 6.54 24.59 4.56
C LEU A 141 7.28 23.51 3.77
N ASP A 142 8.21 22.79 4.40
CA ASP A 142 8.97 21.70 3.75
C ASP A 142 8.07 20.57 3.25
N LYS A 143 7.04 20.21 4.02
CA LYS A 143 6.05 19.19 3.62
C LYS A 143 5.19 19.68 2.47
N TRP A 144 4.81 20.95 2.46
CA TRP A 144 4.07 21.52 1.35
C TRP A 144 4.92 21.56 0.07
N LEU A 145 6.20 21.97 0.17
CA LEU A 145 7.13 21.99 -0.96
C LEU A 145 7.38 20.59 -1.55
N SER A 146 7.55 19.56 -0.71
CA SER A 146 7.84 18.20 -1.17
C SER A 146 6.66 17.53 -1.89
N ARG A 147 5.43 18.03 -1.72
CA ARG A 147 4.22 17.48 -2.37
C ARG A 147 4.10 17.89 -3.85
N TRP A 148 4.66 19.04 -4.26
CA TRP A 148 4.57 19.51 -5.65
C TRP A 148 5.25 18.57 -6.67
N PRO A 149 6.51 18.09 -6.45
CA PRO A 149 7.12 17.11 -7.35
C PRO A 149 6.35 15.78 -7.44
N ALA A 150 5.77 15.34 -6.32
CA ALA A 150 4.93 14.14 -6.29
C ALA A 150 3.65 14.34 -7.12
N LEU A 151 3.03 15.53 -7.04
CA LEU A 151 1.87 15.89 -7.86
C LEU A 151 2.18 15.83 -9.36
N VAL A 152 3.31 16.40 -9.81
CA VAL A 152 3.74 16.34 -11.22
C VAL A 152 3.92 14.90 -11.68
N SER A 153 4.57 14.08 -10.86
CA SER A 153 4.81 12.66 -11.16
C SER A 153 3.49 11.89 -11.30
N ASN A 154 2.54 12.13 -10.39
CA ASN A 154 1.23 11.50 -10.41
C ASN A 154 0.35 11.98 -11.58
N ALA A 155 0.37 13.28 -11.90
CA ALA A 155 -0.38 13.83 -13.03
C ALA A 155 0.09 13.23 -14.37
N LYS A 156 1.41 13.09 -14.54
CA LYS A 156 2.02 12.39 -15.69
C LYS A 156 1.62 10.91 -15.72
N ARG A 157 1.76 10.21 -14.58
CA ARG A 157 1.46 8.77 -14.46
C ARG A 157 0.02 8.45 -14.84
N TYR A 158 -0.95 9.23 -14.36
CA TYR A 158 -2.37 8.96 -14.57
C TYR A 158 -2.97 9.68 -15.79
N LYS A 159 -2.15 10.39 -16.58
CA LYS A 159 -2.57 11.14 -17.78
C LYS A 159 -3.81 11.99 -17.50
N ILE A 160 -3.70 12.88 -16.51
CA ILE A 160 -4.80 13.78 -16.13
C ILE A 160 -4.98 14.82 -17.24
N GLU A 161 -6.14 14.82 -17.88
CA GLU A 161 -6.51 15.88 -18.81
C GLU A 161 -6.59 17.22 -18.06
N ASN A 162 -6.03 18.26 -18.68
CA ASN A 162 -5.97 19.64 -18.18
C ASN A 162 -5.10 19.85 -16.92
N LEU A 163 -4.14 18.94 -16.66
CA LEU A 163 -3.15 19.12 -15.60
C LEU A 163 -1.75 18.76 -16.11
N SER A 164 -1.25 19.56 -17.05
CA SER A 164 0.12 19.45 -17.56
C SER A 164 1.15 19.95 -16.55
N GLU A 165 2.40 19.57 -16.75
CA GLU A 165 3.52 20.05 -15.91
C GLU A 165 3.62 21.58 -15.90
N SER A 166 3.45 22.25 -17.04
CA SER A 166 3.43 23.72 -17.12
C SER A 166 2.34 24.30 -16.23
N GLN A 167 1.12 23.76 -16.30
CA GLN A 167 -0.01 24.25 -15.49
C GLN A 167 0.24 24.07 -13.99
N ILE A 168 0.92 22.98 -13.60
CA ILE A 168 1.31 22.74 -12.20
C ILE A 168 2.39 23.72 -11.76
N CYS A 169 3.39 24.00 -12.61
CA CYS A 169 4.44 24.99 -12.33
C CYS A 169 3.87 26.40 -12.16
N ASP A 170 2.98 26.83 -13.07
CA ASP A 170 2.32 28.13 -12.99
C ASP A 170 1.52 28.26 -11.68
N ALA A 171 0.77 27.22 -11.33
CA ALA A 171 0.00 27.18 -10.08
C ALA A 171 0.89 27.18 -8.83
N PHE A 172 2.08 26.57 -8.87
CA PHE A 172 3.04 26.63 -7.79
C PHE A 172 3.58 28.05 -7.59
N ILE A 173 3.92 28.74 -8.68
CA ILE A 173 4.35 30.14 -8.64
C ILE A 173 3.23 30.98 -8.02
N GLU A 174 2.00 30.87 -8.51
CA GLU A 174 0.83 31.58 -7.97
C GLU A 174 0.61 31.30 -6.48
N ALA A 175 0.66 30.04 -6.06
CA ALA A 175 0.51 29.66 -4.65
C ALA A 175 1.63 30.21 -3.76
N SER A 176 2.80 30.51 -4.33
CA SER A 176 3.93 31.12 -3.62
C SER A 176 3.77 32.63 -3.40
N ARG A 177 2.75 33.28 -3.98
CA ARG A 177 2.52 34.73 -3.84
C ARG A 177 2.46 35.19 -2.39
N GLU A 178 1.66 34.50 -1.57
CA GLU A 178 1.47 34.84 -0.15
C GLU A 178 2.58 34.25 0.74
N VAL A 179 3.22 33.15 0.30
CA VAL A 179 4.21 32.41 1.08
C VAL A 179 5.61 33.02 0.94
N ASN A 180 5.97 33.45 -0.27
CA ASN A 180 7.25 34.06 -0.61
C ASN A 180 7.07 35.09 -1.76
N PRO A 181 6.57 36.30 -1.43
CA PRO A 181 6.34 37.36 -2.42
C PRO A 181 7.59 37.73 -3.25
N PRO A 182 8.81 37.80 -2.69
CA PRO A 182 10.02 38.05 -3.47
C PRO A 182 10.25 37.01 -4.58
N PHE A 183 10.09 35.73 -4.28
CA PHE A 183 10.21 34.65 -5.26
C PHE A 183 9.13 34.77 -6.34
N TYR A 184 7.87 34.97 -5.96
CA TYR A 184 6.76 35.14 -6.90
C TYR A 184 7.03 36.31 -7.88
N ASN A 185 7.40 37.48 -7.37
CA ASN A 185 7.66 38.66 -8.19
C ASN A 185 8.83 38.43 -9.15
N TYR A 186 9.90 37.77 -8.68
CA TYR A 186 11.03 37.39 -9.52
C TYR A 186 10.59 36.48 -10.67
N MET A 187 9.83 35.43 -10.39
CA MET A 187 9.37 34.49 -11.42
C MET A 187 8.46 35.17 -12.44
N LYS A 188 7.53 36.03 -12.00
CA LYS A 188 6.66 36.80 -12.90
C LYS A 188 7.41 37.78 -13.79
N SER A 189 8.52 38.35 -13.30
CA SER A 189 9.37 39.22 -14.13
C SER A 189 10.11 38.49 -15.26
N LYS A 190 10.20 37.15 -15.20
CA LYS A 190 10.85 36.31 -16.22
C LYS A 190 9.87 35.77 -17.26
N GLU A 191 8.57 35.82 -16.99
CA GLU A 191 7.50 35.43 -17.91
C GLU A 191 7.02 36.60 -18.79
N ALA A 192 7.36 37.84 -18.42
CA ALA A 192 7.02 39.08 -19.13
C ALA A 192 8.11 39.50 -20.14
#